data_AF-A0A0J7I0Z0-F1
#
_entry.id   AF-A0A0J7I0Z0-F1
#
_cell.length_a   1.000
_cell.length_b   1.000
_cell.length_c   1.000
_cell.angle_alpha   90.00
_cell.angle_beta   90.00
_cell.angle_gamma   90.00
#
_symmetry.space_group_name_H-M   'P 1'
#
loop_
_entity.id
_entity.type
_entity.pdbx_description
1 polymer ?
#
loop_
_entity_poly.entity_id
_entity_poly.type
_entity_poly.pdbx_seq_one_letter_code
_entity_poly.pdbx_strand_id
1 'polypeptide(L)'
;MNKKFVFTISLFISITVWGQVGINTPNPTEILDVNGIERIRELPKNEAVNAIFTKPDGTRSNTKDQAFTATRTIVADANGILGYVEGLPKSSDGGGLPVGEAITRIYSVPATTAQVGTFNLKDYVIANNLPALPSIDGLEMNLQGVNSAYYDPRIYNISSSSKLVSYQSFATVGNENETSLNNNLSAGSYLQVDANNIVFWATTAAEVETTNLQIQIDSNTYRWYEFKWWCMEVSGEKKIFMSVVRKA
;
A
#
# COMPACT_ATOMS: atom_id res chain seq x y z
N MET A 1 30.34 56.49 62.21
CA MET A 1 30.96 56.74 60.89
C MET A 1 31.36 55.39 60.32
N ASN A 2 30.65 54.82 59.34
CA ASN A 2 30.76 55.03 57.88
C ASN A 2 31.75 53.99 57.26
N LYS A 3 31.53 53.23 56.17
CA LYS A 3 30.48 53.08 55.14
C LYS A 3 30.67 51.71 54.43
N LYS A 4 29.55 51.01 54.18
CA LYS A 4 29.13 50.18 53.01
C LYS A 4 30.16 49.80 51.90
N PHE A 5 30.18 48.53 51.51
CA PHE A 5 30.01 48.01 50.12
C PHE A 5 30.01 46.46 50.16
N VAL A 6 28.87 45.78 50.27
CA VAL A 6 28.05 45.20 49.17
C VAL A 6 28.86 44.32 48.21
N PHE A 7 28.70 43.00 48.31
CA PHE A 7 28.53 42.12 47.14
C PHE A 7 27.59 40.96 47.50
N THR A 8 26.31 41.30 47.57
CA THR A 8 25.22 40.37 47.31
C THR A 8 25.25 40.08 45.81
N ILE A 9 25.42 38.81 45.42
CA ILE A 9 24.78 38.13 44.28
C ILE A 9 25.20 36.66 44.45
N SER A 10 24.48 35.93 45.33
CA SER A 10 24.25 34.51 45.06
C SER A 10 23.29 34.51 43.88
N LEU A 11 23.87 34.47 42.68
CA LEU A 11 23.13 34.29 41.45
C LEU A 11 22.45 32.93 41.55
N PHE A 12 21.16 32.93 41.85
CA PHE A 12 20.28 31.78 41.58
C PHE A 12 20.26 31.61 40.06
N ILE A 13 21.25 30.91 39.52
CA ILE A 13 21.20 30.38 38.16
C ILE A 13 20.21 29.22 38.21
N SER A 14 18.92 29.52 38.07
CA SER A 14 17.92 28.53 37.70
C SER A 14 18.10 28.22 36.22
N ILE A 15 19.16 27.50 35.87
CA ILE A 15 19.23 26.81 34.58
C ILE A 15 18.17 25.72 34.62
N THR A 16 17.03 25.96 33.98
CA THR A 16 16.11 24.89 33.62
C THR A 16 16.80 24.05 32.55
N VAL A 17 17.61 23.08 32.96
CA VAL A 17 18.18 22.10 32.05
C VAL A 17 17.04 21.14 31.71
N TRP A 18 16.52 21.22 30.50
CA TRP A 18 15.62 20.20 30.01
C TRP A 18 16.48 18.96 29.79
N GLY A 19 16.24 17.90 30.55
CA GLY A 19 17.05 16.70 30.50
C GLY A 19 16.80 15.95 29.20
N GLN A 20 17.67 16.15 28.20
CA GLN A 20 17.77 15.24 27.07
C GLN A 20 18.60 14.03 27.49
N VAL A 21 18.15 12.85 27.11
CA VAL A 21 18.85 11.59 27.32
C VAL A 21 19.54 11.21 26.02
N GLY A 22 20.85 11.46 25.94
CA GLY A 22 21.69 10.97 24.87
C GLY A 22 22.27 9.60 25.20
N ILE A 23 21.97 8.59 24.38
CA ILE A 23 22.63 7.28 24.41
C ILE A 23 23.65 7.26 23.28
N ASN A 24 24.93 7.23 23.66
CA ASN A 24 26.07 7.27 22.73
C ASN A 24 26.15 8.55 21.87
N THR A 25 25.59 9.66 22.36
CA THR A 25 25.72 11.00 21.77
C THR A 25 25.87 12.06 22.86
N PRO A 26 26.90 12.92 22.81
CA PRO A 26 27.07 14.02 23.75
C PRO A 26 26.20 15.24 23.41
N ASN A 27 25.63 15.29 22.21
CA ASN A 27 24.80 16.39 21.71
C ASN A 27 23.47 15.81 21.18
N PRO A 28 22.57 15.36 22.07
CA PRO A 28 21.30 14.78 21.66
C PRO A 28 20.47 15.80 20.88
N THR A 29 19.95 15.40 19.72
CA THR A 29 19.08 16.29 18.91
C THR A 29 17.62 16.18 19.30
N GLU A 30 17.25 15.18 20.10
CA GLU A 30 15.90 14.91 20.57
C GLU A 30 15.87 14.65 22.09
N ILE A 31 14.68 14.52 22.70
CA ILE A 31 14.55 14.23 24.14
C ILE A 31 15.18 12.89 24.49
N LEU A 32 15.02 11.89 23.62
CA LEU A 32 15.73 10.62 23.64
C LEU A 32 16.42 10.48 22.29
N ASP A 33 17.74 10.46 22.29
CA ASP A 33 18.56 10.30 21.09
C ASP A 33 19.46 9.08 21.26
N VAL A 34 19.33 8.12 20.35
CA VAL A 34 20.07 6.86 20.35
C VAL A 34 20.93 6.80 19.09
N ASN A 35 22.23 7.04 19.26
CA ASN A 35 23.19 6.87 18.18
C ASN A 35 23.63 5.40 18.09
N GLY A 36 22.77 4.57 17.49
CA GLY A 36 22.95 3.13 17.35
C GLY A 36 21.64 2.38 17.06
N ILE A 37 21.63 1.06 17.29
CA ILE A 37 20.43 0.22 17.14
C ILE A 37 19.80 0.00 18.52
N GLU A 38 18.54 0.36 18.67
CA GLU A 38 17.74 -0.02 19.84
C GLU A 38 17.11 -1.41 19.65
N ARG A 39 17.21 -2.27 20.67
CA ARG A 39 16.47 -3.54 20.72
C ARG A 39 15.45 -3.50 21.85
N ILE A 40 14.17 -3.53 21.49
CA ILE A 40 13.08 -3.71 22.45
C ILE A 40 12.77 -5.20 22.58
N ARG A 41 12.86 -5.75 23.79
CA ARG A 41 12.72 -7.21 24.02
C ARG A 41 11.27 -7.69 24.04
N GLU A 42 10.35 -6.87 24.53
CA GLU A 42 8.93 -7.20 24.64
C GLU A 42 8.11 -5.98 24.21
N LEU A 43 7.15 -6.20 23.32
CA LEU A 43 6.15 -5.23 22.92
C LEU A 43 4.76 -5.88 23.08
N PRO A 44 3.75 -5.15 23.59
CA PRO A 44 2.40 -5.68 23.67
C PRO A 44 1.83 -5.86 22.26
N LYS A 45 1.19 -7.01 22.03
CA LYS A 45 0.41 -7.23 20.80
C LYS A 45 -0.90 -6.43 20.89
N ASN A 46 -1.36 -5.85 19.77
CA ASN A 46 -2.67 -5.21 19.71
C ASN A 46 -3.76 -6.14 20.27
N GLU A 47 -4.65 -5.59 21.09
CA GLU A 47 -5.75 -6.27 21.80
C GLU A 47 -5.33 -7.28 22.86
N ALA A 48 -4.04 -7.37 23.21
CA ALA A 48 -3.61 -8.19 24.32
C ALA A 48 -4.20 -7.68 25.64
N VAL A 49 -4.93 -8.54 26.35
CA VAL A 49 -5.40 -8.30 27.71
C VAL A 49 -4.26 -8.47 28.71
N ASN A 50 -4.31 -7.79 29.85
CA ASN A 50 -3.28 -7.88 30.90
C ASN A 50 -1.85 -7.64 30.36
N ALA A 51 -1.72 -6.68 29.44
CA ALA A 51 -0.54 -6.45 28.63
C ALA A 51 0.28 -5.24 29.08
N ILE A 52 -0.33 -4.27 29.75
CA ILE A 52 0.36 -3.06 30.22
C ILE A 52 -0.07 -2.69 31.65
N PHE A 53 0.71 -1.81 32.28
CA PHE A 53 0.39 -1.24 33.59
C PHE A 53 -0.37 0.09 33.49
N THR A 54 -0.34 0.77 32.34
CA THR A 54 -0.89 2.11 32.17
C THR A 54 -2.41 2.05 32.01
N LYS A 55 -3.13 2.74 32.90
CA LYS A 55 -4.59 2.83 32.90
C LYS A 55 -5.10 3.82 31.84
N PRO A 56 -6.40 3.79 31.49
CA PRO A 56 -7.00 4.75 30.55
C PRO A 56 -6.85 6.22 30.96
N ASP A 57 -6.72 6.51 32.27
CA ASP A 57 -6.50 7.87 32.80
C ASP A 57 -5.02 8.31 32.77
N GLY A 58 -4.12 7.48 32.23
CA GLY A 58 -2.67 7.73 32.16
C GLY A 58 -1.91 7.39 33.45
N THR A 59 -2.59 6.99 34.52
CA THR A 59 -1.92 6.58 35.76
C THR A 59 -1.40 5.14 35.67
N ARG A 60 -0.48 4.78 36.57
CA ARG A 60 0.09 3.43 36.65
C ARG A 60 -0.73 2.53 37.56
N SER A 61 -0.97 1.29 37.13
CA SER A 61 -1.50 0.19 37.94
C SER A 61 -0.40 -0.54 38.73
N ASN A 62 -0.76 -1.14 39.85
CA ASN A 62 0.15 -1.98 40.65
C ASN A 62 0.37 -3.37 40.02
N THR A 63 -0.50 -3.76 39.09
CA THR A 63 -0.50 -5.05 38.39
C THR A 63 -0.56 -4.83 36.88
N LYS A 64 -0.08 -5.80 36.08
CA LYS A 64 -0.15 -5.77 34.61
C LYS A 64 -1.55 -6.22 34.17
N ASP A 65 -2.54 -5.34 34.35
CA ASP A 65 -3.97 -5.68 34.25
C ASP A 65 -4.72 -4.88 33.18
N GLN A 66 -4.02 -4.05 32.43
CA GLN A 66 -4.63 -3.21 31.39
C GLN A 66 -4.47 -3.86 30.01
N ALA A 67 -5.50 -3.73 29.18
CA ALA A 67 -5.43 -4.14 27.77
C ALA A 67 -4.62 -3.13 26.95
N PHE A 68 -3.88 -3.61 25.95
CA PHE A 68 -3.22 -2.76 24.97
C PHE A 68 -4.09 -2.65 23.71
N THR A 69 -4.51 -1.43 23.37
CA THR A 69 -5.26 -1.15 22.15
C THR A 69 -4.45 -0.17 21.30
N ALA A 70 -3.91 -0.65 20.19
CA ALA A 70 -3.16 0.17 19.27
C ALA A 70 -4.13 1.03 18.43
N THR A 71 -3.81 2.32 18.32
CA THR A 71 -4.62 3.29 17.55
C THR A 71 -3.88 3.90 16.37
N ARG A 72 -2.55 3.76 16.34
CA ARG A 72 -1.65 4.40 15.39
C ARG A 72 -0.49 3.48 15.04
N THR A 73 0.11 3.72 13.87
CA THR A 73 1.34 3.06 13.43
C THR A 73 2.52 3.99 13.65
N ILE A 74 3.60 3.48 14.24
CA ILE A 74 4.87 4.21 14.35
C ILE A 74 5.61 4.11 13.03
N VAL A 75 6.10 5.25 12.53
CA VAL A 75 6.88 5.38 11.29
C VAL A 75 8.15 6.17 11.58
N ALA A 76 9.12 6.18 10.66
CA ALA A 76 10.32 7.00 10.77
C ALA A 76 10.50 7.88 9.53
N ASP A 77 11.03 9.09 9.70
CA ASP A 77 11.44 9.95 8.59
C ASP A 77 12.83 9.57 8.05
N ALA A 78 13.35 10.34 7.09
CA ALA A 78 14.67 10.10 6.49
C ALA A 78 15.85 10.28 7.48
N ASN A 79 15.63 10.92 8.62
CA ASN A 79 16.62 11.14 9.67
C ASN A 79 16.48 10.14 10.83
N GLY A 80 15.55 9.17 10.72
CA GLY A 80 15.29 8.19 11.77
C GLY A 80 14.40 8.70 12.91
N ILE A 81 13.80 9.89 12.77
CA ILE A 81 12.89 10.45 13.78
C ILE A 81 11.56 9.70 13.72
N LEU A 82 11.13 9.17 14.87
CA LEU A 82 9.86 8.45 14.97
C LEU A 82 8.67 9.41 14.95
N GLY A 83 7.74 9.16 14.04
CA GLY A 83 6.43 9.81 13.95
C GLY A 83 5.31 8.79 14.05
N TYR A 84 4.09 9.23 13.74
CA TYR A 84 2.94 8.34 13.63
C TYR A 84 2.09 8.65 12.40
N VAL A 85 1.36 7.63 11.94
CA VAL A 85 0.21 7.79 11.03
C VAL A 85 -1.06 7.36 11.75
N GLU A 86 -2.18 8.02 11.41
CA GLU A 86 -3.49 7.68 11.98
C GLU A 86 -3.92 6.27 11.54
N GLY A 87 -4.40 5.47 12.50
CA GLY A 87 -4.82 4.10 12.27
C GLY A 87 -3.70 3.06 12.25
N LEU A 88 -4.12 1.80 12.17
CA LEU A 88 -3.24 0.64 12.00
C LEU A 88 -2.99 0.38 10.52
N PRO A 89 -1.85 -0.24 10.14
CA PRO A 89 -1.63 -0.64 8.76
C PRO A 89 -2.72 -1.63 8.39
N LYS A 90 -3.42 -1.37 7.28
CA LYS A 90 -4.38 -2.33 6.75
C LYS A 90 -3.57 -3.50 6.21
N SER A 91 -3.59 -4.64 6.90
CA SER A 91 -2.89 -5.85 6.45
C SER A 91 -3.40 -6.25 5.07
N SER A 92 -2.51 -6.22 4.06
CA SER A 92 -2.75 -6.80 2.73
C SER A 92 -2.89 -8.33 2.77
N ASP A 93 -2.52 -8.97 3.88
CA ASP A 93 -2.23 -10.40 3.92
C ASP A 93 -3.29 -11.23 4.66
N GLY A 94 -4.55 -10.75 4.72
CA GLY A 94 -5.64 -11.60 5.24
C GLY A 94 -7.04 -10.98 5.26
N GLY A 95 -7.16 -9.65 5.33
CA GLY A 95 -8.47 -8.98 5.32
C GLY A 95 -9.09 -8.81 3.93
N GLY A 96 -8.26 -8.88 2.88
CA GLY A 96 -8.61 -8.35 1.57
C GLY A 96 -8.84 -6.83 1.63
N LEU A 97 -9.17 -6.25 0.47
CA LEU A 97 -9.72 -4.90 0.37
C LEU A 97 -11.10 -4.89 1.08
N PRO A 98 -11.52 -3.88 1.85
CA PRO A 98 -12.89 -3.85 2.37
C PRO A 98 -13.93 -3.72 1.25
N VAL A 99 -15.17 -4.19 1.47
CA VAL A 99 -16.22 -4.06 0.45
C VAL A 99 -16.48 -2.58 0.14
N GLY A 100 -16.48 -2.22 -1.14
CA GLY A 100 -16.63 -0.87 -1.66
C GLY A 100 -15.34 -0.06 -1.76
N GLU A 101 -14.24 -0.53 -1.16
CA GLU A 101 -12.93 0.12 -1.28
C GLU A 101 -12.25 -0.25 -2.60
N ALA A 102 -11.35 0.63 -3.05
CA ALA A 102 -10.66 0.51 -4.33
C ALA A 102 -9.13 0.62 -4.17
N ILE A 103 -8.38 -0.14 -4.98
CA ILE A 103 -6.97 0.14 -5.25
C ILE A 103 -6.89 0.70 -6.67
N THR A 104 -6.52 1.98 -6.77
CA THR A 104 -6.45 2.70 -8.05
C THR A 104 -5.03 3.15 -8.34
N ARG A 105 -4.62 3.03 -9.62
CA ARG A 105 -3.34 3.51 -10.13
C ARG A 105 -3.51 4.19 -11.48
N ILE A 106 -2.68 5.18 -11.72
CA ILE A 106 -2.57 5.86 -13.01
C ILE A 106 -1.09 5.87 -13.39
N TYR A 107 -0.79 5.36 -14.58
CA TYR A 107 0.55 5.39 -15.15
C TYR A 107 0.59 6.24 -16.41
N SER A 108 1.74 6.87 -16.66
CA SER A 108 2.06 7.55 -17.91
C SER A 108 3.28 6.87 -18.50
N VAL A 109 3.14 6.34 -19.72
CA VAL A 109 4.18 5.61 -20.43
C VAL A 109 4.38 6.26 -21.79
N PRO A 110 5.62 6.56 -22.23
CA PRO A 110 5.84 7.06 -23.58
C PRO A 110 5.22 6.12 -24.63
N ALA A 111 4.52 6.67 -25.63
CA ALA A 111 3.84 5.87 -26.64
C ALA A 111 4.83 4.96 -27.39
N THR A 112 6.04 5.45 -27.67
CA THR A 112 7.10 4.64 -28.29
C THR A 112 7.52 3.43 -27.46
N THR A 113 7.32 3.46 -26.14
CA THR A 113 7.64 2.36 -25.23
C THR A 113 6.50 1.35 -25.13
N ALA A 114 5.25 1.83 -25.04
CA ALA A 114 4.07 0.99 -24.79
C ALA A 114 3.62 0.14 -25.99
N GLN A 115 4.13 0.43 -27.19
CA GLN A 115 3.65 -0.15 -28.46
C GLN A 115 4.49 -1.34 -28.95
N VAL A 116 5.52 -1.74 -28.21
CA VAL A 116 6.36 -2.88 -28.58
C VAL A 116 5.64 -4.15 -28.16
N GLY A 117 5.53 -5.17 -29.02
CA GLY A 117 4.92 -6.47 -28.67
C GLY A 117 5.57 -7.17 -27.45
N THR A 118 6.71 -6.65 -26.96
CA THR A 118 7.40 -7.07 -25.75
C THR A 118 7.11 -6.20 -24.53
N PHE A 119 6.30 -5.15 -24.65
CA PHE A 119 6.01 -4.23 -23.55
C PHE A 119 5.10 -4.89 -22.51
N ASN A 120 5.62 -5.03 -21.29
CA ASN A 120 4.84 -5.41 -20.13
C ASN A 120 4.83 -4.24 -19.12
N LEU A 121 3.65 -3.86 -18.64
CA LEU A 121 3.54 -2.71 -17.75
C LEU A 121 4.26 -2.95 -16.41
N LYS A 122 4.26 -4.18 -15.89
CA LYS A 122 4.99 -4.53 -14.65
C LYS A 122 6.48 -4.24 -14.77
N ASP A 123 7.09 -4.69 -15.86
CA ASP A 123 8.51 -4.50 -16.10
C ASP A 123 8.86 -3.02 -16.19
N TYR A 124 8.01 -2.23 -16.85
CA TYR A 124 8.17 -0.77 -16.90
C TYR A 124 8.03 -0.11 -15.53
N VAL A 125 7.03 -0.52 -14.73
CA VAL A 125 6.81 0.01 -13.37
C VAL A 125 8.04 -0.25 -12.49
N ILE A 126 8.60 -1.46 -12.53
CA ILE A 126 9.80 -1.84 -11.78
C ILE A 126 11.01 -1.05 -12.27
N ALA A 127 11.26 -1.02 -13.59
CA ALA A 127 12.42 -0.36 -14.18
C ALA A 127 12.47 1.16 -13.89
N ASN A 128 11.30 1.77 -13.66
CA ASN A 128 11.18 3.21 -13.41
C ASN A 128 10.86 3.53 -11.93
N ASN A 129 10.92 2.55 -11.03
CA ASN A 129 10.65 2.70 -9.60
C ASN A 129 9.30 3.41 -9.31
N LEU A 130 8.27 3.03 -10.07
CA LEU A 130 6.92 3.57 -9.95
C LEU A 130 6.11 2.80 -8.88
N PRO A 131 5.00 3.36 -8.38
CA PRO A 131 4.10 2.63 -7.48
C PRO A 131 3.69 1.28 -8.07
N ALA A 132 3.67 0.24 -7.23
CA ALA A 132 3.31 -1.10 -7.67
C ALA A 132 1.89 -1.16 -8.26
N LEU A 133 1.71 -2.11 -9.19
CA LEU A 133 0.44 -2.43 -9.82
C LEU A 133 -0.64 -2.78 -8.79
N PRO A 134 -1.93 -2.50 -9.07
CA PRO A 134 -2.99 -2.96 -8.20
C PRO A 134 -2.94 -4.48 -8.08
N SER A 135 -2.75 -4.96 -6.85
CA SER A 135 -2.75 -6.38 -6.53
C SER A 135 -3.66 -6.66 -5.35
N ILE A 136 -4.35 -7.80 -5.39
CA ILE A 136 -5.27 -8.22 -4.35
C ILE A 136 -5.39 -9.74 -4.36
N ASP A 137 -5.32 -10.36 -3.17
CA ASP A 137 -5.58 -11.80 -2.99
C ASP A 137 -4.76 -12.75 -3.88
N GLY A 138 -3.52 -12.36 -4.17
CA GLY A 138 -2.62 -13.11 -5.04
C GLY A 138 -2.86 -12.89 -6.53
N LEU A 139 -3.76 -11.99 -6.91
CA LEU A 139 -3.94 -11.50 -8.26
C LEU A 139 -3.28 -10.13 -8.44
N GLU A 140 -2.77 -9.85 -9.64
CA GLU A 140 -2.22 -8.56 -10.01
C GLU A 140 -2.79 -8.13 -11.36
N MET A 141 -3.28 -6.89 -11.41
CA MET A 141 -3.70 -6.27 -12.67
C MET A 141 -2.46 -5.91 -13.47
N ASN A 142 -2.43 -6.23 -14.75
CA ASN A 142 -1.35 -5.85 -15.66
C ASN A 142 -1.90 -5.59 -17.07
N LEU A 143 -1.04 -5.19 -17.99
CA LEU A 143 -1.34 -5.20 -19.42
C LEU A 143 -0.09 -5.49 -20.25
N GLN A 144 -0.30 -5.99 -21.46
CA GLN A 144 0.73 -6.20 -22.47
C GLN A 144 0.47 -5.28 -23.66
N GLY A 145 1.49 -4.56 -24.12
CA GLY A 145 1.42 -3.82 -25.38
C GLY A 145 1.47 -4.79 -26.56
N VAL A 146 0.53 -4.67 -27.50
CA VAL A 146 0.48 -5.52 -28.70
C VAL A 146 1.13 -4.79 -29.87
N ASN A 147 0.64 -3.60 -30.18
CA ASN A 147 1.16 -2.73 -31.23
C ASN A 147 0.78 -1.26 -30.96
N SER A 148 0.89 -0.40 -31.97
CA SER A 148 0.57 1.03 -31.84
C SER A 148 -0.90 1.30 -31.48
N ALA A 149 -1.79 0.42 -31.91
CA ALA A 149 -3.24 0.53 -31.76
C ALA A 149 -3.78 -0.21 -30.53
N TYR A 150 -3.20 -1.37 -30.16
CA TYR A 150 -3.83 -2.28 -29.19
C TYR A 150 -2.97 -2.67 -27.98
N TYR A 151 -3.65 -3.09 -26.92
CA TYR A 151 -3.10 -3.76 -25.75
C TYR A 151 -3.99 -4.91 -25.27
N ASP A 152 -3.40 -5.81 -24.49
CA ASP A 152 -4.11 -6.89 -23.82
C ASP A 152 -4.21 -6.60 -22.31
N PRO A 153 -5.41 -6.39 -21.74
CA PRO A 153 -5.59 -6.38 -20.30
C PRO A 153 -5.41 -7.80 -19.75
N ARG A 154 -4.64 -7.94 -18.67
CA ARG A 154 -4.29 -9.24 -18.08
C ARG A 154 -4.41 -9.25 -16.57
N ILE A 155 -4.83 -10.39 -16.03
CA ILE A 155 -4.85 -10.65 -14.59
C ILE A 155 -3.88 -11.78 -14.29
N TYR A 156 -2.78 -11.48 -13.61
CA TYR A 156 -1.74 -12.44 -13.27
C TYR A 156 -2.00 -13.08 -11.90
N ASN A 157 -1.73 -14.38 -11.77
CA ASN A 157 -1.57 -15.00 -10.46
C ASN A 157 -0.13 -14.82 -9.99
N ILE A 158 0.06 -13.93 -9.01
CA ILE A 158 1.36 -13.64 -8.39
C ILE A 158 1.59 -14.43 -7.11
N SER A 159 0.64 -15.28 -6.71
CA SER A 159 0.82 -16.17 -5.56
C SER A 159 1.62 -17.42 -5.92
N SER A 160 2.14 -18.11 -4.91
CA SER A 160 2.90 -19.36 -5.07
C SER A 160 2.02 -20.58 -5.36
N SER A 161 0.69 -20.44 -5.33
CA SER A 161 -0.27 -21.53 -5.53
C SER A 161 -1.24 -21.19 -6.65
N SER A 162 -1.88 -22.19 -7.25
CA SER A 162 -2.96 -21.92 -8.19
C SER A 162 -4.15 -21.20 -7.52
N LYS A 163 -4.87 -20.40 -8.30
CA LYS A 163 -6.11 -19.73 -7.89
C LYS A 163 -7.27 -20.21 -8.74
N LEU A 164 -8.38 -20.58 -8.09
CA LEU A 164 -9.63 -20.85 -8.80
C LEU A 164 -10.36 -19.53 -9.03
N VAL A 165 -10.55 -19.18 -10.30
CA VAL A 165 -11.07 -17.88 -10.73
C VAL A 165 -12.18 -18.05 -11.77
N SER A 166 -13.26 -17.31 -11.61
CA SER A 166 -14.32 -17.16 -12.61
C SER A 166 -14.49 -15.69 -12.94
N TYR A 167 -14.75 -15.35 -14.19
CA TYR A 167 -14.96 -13.95 -14.57
C TYR A 167 -15.97 -13.76 -15.69
N GLN A 168 -16.49 -12.55 -15.75
CA GLN A 168 -17.24 -12.01 -16.88
C GLN A 168 -16.67 -10.63 -17.23
N SER A 169 -16.34 -10.43 -18.49
CA SER A 169 -15.74 -9.19 -19.01
C SER A 169 -16.69 -8.43 -19.92
N PHE A 170 -16.45 -7.12 -20.05
CA PHE A 170 -17.30 -6.19 -20.80
C PHE A 170 -16.44 -5.07 -21.38
N ALA A 171 -16.42 -4.98 -22.71
CA ALA A 171 -15.79 -3.89 -23.45
C ALA A 171 -16.84 -2.85 -23.87
N THR A 172 -16.55 -1.56 -23.64
CA THR A 172 -17.49 -0.47 -23.97
C THR A 172 -17.67 -0.21 -25.46
N VAL A 173 -16.72 -0.64 -26.28
CA VAL A 173 -16.78 -0.56 -27.75
C VAL A 173 -16.94 -1.98 -28.27
N GLY A 174 -17.77 -2.17 -29.30
CA GLY A 174 -18.10 -3.51 -29.82
C GLY A 174 -19.17 -4.28 -29.04
N ASN A 175 -19.47 -3.89 -27.79
CA ASN A 175 -20.40 -4.61 -26.90
C ASN A 175 -20.06 -6.11 -26.80
N GLU A 176 -18.77 -6.37 -26.59
CA GLU A 176 -18.21 -7.70 -26.49
C GLU A 176 -18.19 -8.14 -25.03
N ASN A 177 -18.53 -9.40 -24.81
CA ASN A 177 -18.57 -10.02 -23.50
C ASN A 177 -17.92 -11.40 -23.54
N GLU A 178 -17.06 -11.67 -22.55
CA GLU A 178 -16.55 -13.01 -22.31
C GLU A 178 -17.09 -13.52 -20.98
N THR A 179 -17.35 -14.83 -20.91
CA THR A 179 -17.61 -15.51 -19.64
C THR A 179 -16.74 -16.74 -19.57
N SER A 180 -15.92 -16.82 -18.54
CA SER A 180 -15.01 -17.95 -18.32
C SER A 180 -15.05 -18.36 -16.86
N LEU A 181 -15.42 -19.62 -16.62
CA LEU A 181 -15.74 -20.13 -15.29
C LEU A 181 -14.75 -21.19 -14.84
N ASN A 182 -14.44 -21.22 -13.54
CA ASN A 182 -13.64 -22.25 -12.89
C ASN A 182 -12.23 -22.42 -13.48
N ASN A 183 -11.60 -21.31 -13.86
CA ASN A 183 -10.22 -21.30 -14.32
C ASN A 183 -9.29 -21.64 -13.16
N ASN A 184 -8.56 -22.76 -13.28
CA ASN A 184 -7.47 -23.07 -12.36
C ASN A 184 -6.20 -22.35 -12.80
N LEU A 185 -6.07 -21.09 -12.39
CA LEU A 185 -4.99 -20.20 -12.80
C LEU A 185 -3.69 -20.56 -12.05
N SER A 186 -2.76 -21.24 -12.72
CA SER A 186 -1.46 -21.62 -12.16
C SER A 186 -0.63 -20.43 -11.70
N ALA A 187 0.27 -20.65 -10.75
CA ALA A 187 1.22 -19.63 -10.29
C ALA A 187 2.05 -19.07 -11.46
N GLY A 188 2.12 -17.75 -11.57
CA GLY A 188 2.80 -17.04 -12.65
C GLY A 188 2.03 -16.95 -13.98
N SER A 189 0.93 -17.70 -14.15
CA SER A 189 0.07 -17.62 -15.33
C SER A 189 -0.84 -16.39 -15.28
N TYR A 190 -1.48 -16.07 -16.41
CA TYR A 190 -2.43 -14.96 -16.51
C TYR A 190 -3.74 -15.37 -17.20
N LEU A 191 -4.79 -14.61 -16.92
CA LEU A 191 -6.00 -14.54 -17.72
C LEU A 191 -5.91 -13.33 -18.65
N GLN A 192 -6.21 -13.53 -19.92
CA GLN A 192 -6.49 -12.47 -20.87
C GLN A 192 -8.00 -12.30 -20.89
N VAL A 193 -8.49 -11.09 -20.59
CA VAL A 193 -9.89 -10.88 -20.18
C VAL A 193 -10.73 -10.17 -21.25
N ASP A 194 -10.16 -9.93 -22.42
CA ASP A 194 -10.87 -9.36 -23.56
C ASP A 194 -11.18 -10.44 -24.60
N ALA A 195 -12.40 -10.41 -25.16
CA ALA A 195 -12.95 -11.52 -25.93
C ALA A 195 -12.27 -11.73 -27.29
N ASN A 196 -11.78 -10.66 -27.91
CA ASN A 196 -11.15 -10.69 -29.24
C ASN A 196 -9.66 -10.28 -29.23
N ASN A 197 -9.15 -9.85 -28.08
CA ASN A 197 -7.79 -9.35 -27.86
C ASN A 197 -7.49 -8.02 -28.60
N ILE A 198 -8.48 -7.13 -28.67
CA ILE A 198 -8.42 -5.87 -29.42
C ILE A 198 -8.91 -4.73 -28.51
N VAL A 199 -8.10 -4.36 -27.52
CA VAL A 199 -8.40 -3.19 -26.68
C VAL A 199 -7.58 -1.98 -27.12
N PHE A 200 -8.26 -0.88 -27.48
CA PHE A 200 -7.61 0.25 -28.15
C PHE A 200 -6.90 1.21 -27.20
N TRP A 201 -5.73 1.68 -27.62
CA TRP A 201 -5.07 2.86 -27.03
C TRP A 201 -5.63 4.19 -27.53
N ALA A 202 -6.32 4.24 -28.67
CA ALA A 202 -6.65 5.50 -29.32
C ALA A 202 -7.73 6.25 -28.54
N THR A 203 -7.55 7.55 -28.26
CA THR A 203 -8.55 8.34 -27.51
C THR A 203 -9.95 8.31 -28.14
N THR A 204 -10.02 8.28 -29.47
CA THR A 204 -11.26 8.25 -30.25
C THR A 204 -11.97 6.91 -30.24
N ALA A 205 -11.28 5.85 -29.83
CA ALA A 205 -11.80 4.49 -29.72
C ALA A 205 -11.47 3.89 -28.35
N ALA A 206 -11.18 4.72 -27.33
CA ALA A 206 -10.66 4.23 -26.06
C ALA A 206 -11.72 3.36 -25.40
N GLU A 207 -11.32 2.15 -25.05
CA GLU A 207 -12.21 1.16 -24.47
C GLU A 207 -11.99 1.08 -22.97
N VAL A 208 -13.09 0.94 -22.24
CA VAL A 208 -13.04 0.57 -20.83
C VAL A 208 -13.33 -0.91 -20.76
N GLU A 209 -12.31 -1.67 -20.35
CA GLU A 209 -12.48 -3.09 -20.07
C GLU A 209 -12.86 -3.26 -18.61
N THR A 210 -14.05 -3.81 -18.36
CA THR A 210 -14.56 -4.07 -17.01
C THR A 210 -14.77 -5.55 -16.80
N THR A 211 -14.02 -6.12 -15.86
CA THR A 211 -14.07 -7.55 -15.55
C THR A 211 -14.62 -7.77 -14.14
N ASN A 212 -15.80 -8.37 -14.04
CA ASN A 212 -16.34 -8.88 -12.79
C ASN A 212 -15.71 -10.25 -12.51
N LEU A 213 -14.96 -10.37 -11.43
CA LEU A 213 -14.14 -11.53 -11.11
C LEU A 213 -14.52 -12.08 -9.74
N GLN A 214 -14.69 -13.40 -9.67
CA GLN A 214 -14.76 -14.18 -8.44
C GLN A 214 -13.45 -14.96 -8.28
N ILE A 215 -12.88 -14.94 -7.07
CA ILE A 215 -11.71 -15.75 -6.71
C ILE A 215 -11.97 -16.55 -5.44
N GLN A 216 -11.51 -17.80 -5.44
CA GLN A 216 -11.42 -18.61 -4.23
C GLN A 216 -10.15 -18.26 -3.44
N ILE A 217 -10.33 -17.74 -2.22
CA ILE A 217 -9.22 -17.34 -1.33
C ILE A 217 -8.70 -18.52 -0.52
N ASP A 218 -9.63 -19.38 -0.08
CA ASP A 218 -9.39 -20.63 0.62
C ASP A 218 -10.54 -21.61 0.31
N SER A 219 -10.51 -22.82 0.90
CA SER A 219 -11.49 -23.87 0.60
C SER A 219 -12.96 -23.45 0.80
N ASN A 220 -13.23 -22.44 1.62
CA ASN A 220 -14.58 -22.02 2.02
C ASN A 220 -14.89 -20.55 1.69
N THR A 221 -13.89 -19.75 1.29
CA THR A 221 -14.04 -18.31 1.09
C THR A 221 -13.89 -17.94 -0.38
N TYR A 222 -14.92 -17.29 -0.92
CA TYR A 222 -14.87 -16.61 -2.22
C TYR A 222 -15.00 -15.10 -2.02
N ARG A 223 -14.33 -14.33 -2.86
CA ARG A 223 -14.45 -12.87 -2.92
C ARG A 223 -14.74 -12.41 -4.34
N TRP A 224 -15.45 -11.30 -4.44
CA TRP A 224 -15.85 -10.70 -5.71
C TRP A 224 -15.22 -9.34 -5.89
N TYR A 225 -14.73 -9.11 -7.10
CA TYR A 225 -14.00 -7.92 -7.48
C TYR A 225 -14.49 -7.39 -8.82
N GLU A 226 -14.43 -6.08 -8.99
CA GLU A 226 -14.54 -5.41 -10.29
C GLU A 226 -13.16 -4.87 -10.64
N PHE A 227 -12.59 -5.39 -11.72
CA PHE A 227 -11.34 -4.95 -12.31
C PHE A 227 -11.65 -4.03 -13.49
N LYS A 228 -10.92 -2.93 -13.62
CA LYS A 228 -11.14 -1.94 -14.68
C LYS A 228 -9.84 -1.46 -15.28
N TRP A 229 -9.73 -1.55 -16.60
CA TRP A 229 -8.68 -0.89 -17.38
C TRP A 229 -9.31 0.19 -18.24
N TRP A 230 -8.70 1.38 -18.24
CA TRP A 230 -9.05 2.41 -19.19
C TRP A 230 -7.76 3.08 -19.64
N CYS A 231 -7.40 2.84 -20.90
CA CYS A 231 -6.16 3.36 -21.46
C CYS A 231 -6.43 4.26 -22.65
N MET A 232 -5.62 5.31 -22.80
CA MET A 232 -5.68 6.20 -23.96
C MET A 232 -4.32 6.83 -24.25
N GLU A 233 -4.05 7.15 -25.52
CA GLU A 233 -2.92 7.98 -25.91
C GLU A 233 -3.29 9.46 -25.79
N VAL A 234 -2.45 10.24 -25.11
CA VAL A 234 -2.60 11.69 -24.98
C VAL A 234 -1.21 12.32 -25.13
N SER A 235 -1.05 13.18 -26.13
CA SER A 235 0.20 13.95 -26.36
C SER A 235 1.47 13.08 -26.41
N GLY A 236 1.41 11.91 -27.08
CA GLY A 236 2.56 11.01 -27.23
C GLY A 236 2.83 10.10 -26.03
N GLU A 237 1.94 10.06 -25.04
CA GLU A 237 2.00 9.12 -23.92
C GLU A 237 0.75 8.25 -23.85
N LYS A 238 0.90 6.97 -23.51
CA LYS A 238 -0.22 6.13 -23.06
C LYS A 238 -0.49 6.42 -21.60
N LYS A 239 -1.69 6.95 -21.32
CA LYS A 239 -2.27 7.05 -19.97
C LYS A 239 -2.99 5.75 -19.67
N ILE A 240 -2.64 5.12 -18.56
CA ILE A 240 -3.16 3.82 -18.15
C ILE A 240 -3.82 3.98 -16.79
N PHE A 241 -5.15 3.92 -16.75
CA PHE A 241 -5.90 3.84 -15.51
C PHE A 241 -6.22 2.38 -15.19
N MET A 242 -5.99 1.99 -13.95
CA MET A 242 -6.30 0.65 -13.44
C MET A 242 -6.96 0.75 -12.07
N SER A 243 -8.03 0.02 -11.87
CA SER A 243 -8.74 -0.04 -10.59
C SER A 243 -9.23 -1.45 -10.30
N VAL A 244 -9.06 -1.88 -9.06
CA VAL A 244 -9.76 -3.05 -8.51
C VAL A 244 -10.59 -2.64 -7.31
N VAL A 245 -11.87 -3.02 -7.30
CA VAL A 245 -12.83 -2.72 -6.24
C VAL A 245 -13.37 -4.01 -5.66
N ARG A 246 -13.44 -4.16 -4.34
CA ARG A 246 -14.14 -5.31 -3.75
C ARG A 246 -15.64 -5.08 -3.77
N LYS A 247 -16.38 -6.04 -4.34
CA LYS A 247 -17.84 -5.99 -4.47
C LYS A 247 -18.54 -6.82 -3.39
N ALA A 248 -17.93 -7.93 -2.94
CA ALA A 248 -18.38 -8.79 -1.84
C ALA A 248 -17.21 -9.57 -1.24
#